data_AF-A0A926HG78-F1
#
_entry.id   AF-A0A926HG78-F1
#
_cell.length_a   1.000
_cell.length_b   1.000
_cell.length_c   1.000
_cell.angle_alpha   90.00
_cell.angle_beta   90.00
_cell.angle_gamma   90.00
#
_symmetry.space_group_name_H-M   'P 1'
#
loop_
_entity.id
_entity.type
_entity.pdbx_description
1 polymer ?
#
loop_
_entity_poly.entity_id
_entity_poly.type
_entity_poly.pdbx_seq_one_letter_code
_entity_poly.pdbx_strand_id
1 'polypeptide(L)'
;AKLTVTFPRNVGQIPIYYNMKSTGRPFDENSKYTSKYLDVPNTPLYPFGYGLSYTTFEYADLTINKKQFNFLDTILISVTIKNTGKKDGEEIAQLYIHDLVGSVTRPVKELKGFQKIFLKAGESKTITFSLQADDLAFYNAGLQHTTEPGMFDVFAGGSSVSNLRSSFELVK
;
A
#
# COMPACT_ATOMS: atom_id res chain seq x y z
N ALA A 1 -2.98 -16.06 -6.59
CA ALA A 1 -2.96 -14.96 -7.59
C ALA A 1 -3.66 -13.75 -7.01
N LYS A 2 -3.36 -12.53 -7.47
CA LYS A 2 -3.98 -11.28 -7.00
C LYS A 2 -4.32 -10.39 -8.20
N LEU A 3 -5.39 -9.59 -8.09
CA LEU A 3 -5.83 -8.68 -9.15
C LEU A 3 -4.81 -7.57 -9.42
N THR A 4 -4.52 -7.28 -10.68
CA THR A 4 -3.67 -6.14 -11.10
C THR A 4 -4.49 -4.92 -11.51
N VAL A 5 -5.81 -5.00 -11.38
CA VAL A 5 -6.77 -3.93 -11.67
C VAL A 5 -7.86 -3.93 -10.61
N THR A 6 -8.37 -2.75 -10.28
CA THR A 6 -9.53 -2.60 -9.39
C THR A 6 -10.80 -2.93 -10.16
N PHE A 7 -11.66 -3.79 -9.60
CA PHE A 7 -12.97 -4.09 -10.19
C PHE A 7 -14.01 -3.09 -9.64
N PRO A 8 -14.65 -2.29 -10.51
CA PRO A 8 -15.74 -1.41 -10.10
C PRO A 8 -16.98 -2.21 -9.73
N ARG A 9 -17.89 -1.60 -8.95
CA ARG A 9 -19.23 -2.15 -8.69
C ARG A 9 -20.14 -2.01 -9.90
N ASN A 10 -19.98 -0.93 -10.66
CA ASN A 10 -20.70 -0.67 -11.90
C ASN A 10 -19.89 0.26 -12.82
N VAL A 11 -20.32 0.40 -14.07
CA VAL A 11 -19.64 1.24 -15.07
C VAL A 11 -19.60 2.72 -14.70
N GLY A 12 -20.58 3.21 -13.91
CA GLY A 12 -20.64 4.60 -13.47
C GLY A 12 -19.53 5.02 -12.50
N GLN A 13 -18.81 4.06 -11.90
CA GLN A 13 -17.67 4.35 -11.03
C GLN A 13 -16.36 4.59 -11.79
N ILE A 14 -16.32 4.33 -13.10
CA ILE A 14 -15.09 4.43 -13.88
C ILE A 14 -14.76 5.91 -14.13
N PRO A 15 -13.49 6.35 -13.93
CA PRO A 15 -12.34 5.52 -13.53
C PRO A 15 -12.26 5.27 -12.01
N ILE A 16 -11.93 4.02 -11.63
CA ILE A 16 -11.59 3.64 -10.25
C ILE A 16 -10.26 2.87 -10.23
N TYR A 17 -9.33 3.32 -9.40
CA TYR A 17 -7.99 2.76 -9.27
C TYR A 17 -7.44 3.06 -7.86
N TYR A 18 -6.56 2.19 -7.34
CA TYR A 18 -6.17 2.25 -5.92
C TYR A 18 -5.27 3.44 -5.57
N ASN A 19 -4.41 3.84 -6.50
CA ASN A 19 -3.48 4.97 -6.36
C ASN A 19 -4.13 6.29 -6.79
N MET A 20 -5.35 6.53 -6.31
CA MET A 20 -6.05 7.80 -6.48
C MET A 20 -5.47 8.89 -5.55
N LYS A 21 -5.70 10.15 -5.88
CA LYS A 21 -5.33 11.29 -5.03
C LYS A 21 -6.38 11.48 -3.93
N SER A 22 -5.97 12.03 -2.78
CA SER A 22 -6.86 12.23 -1.62
C SER A 22 -8.02 13.22 -1.89
N THR A 23 -7.84 14.15 -2.84
CA THR A 23 -8.69 15.35 -3.05
C THR A 23 -8.66 16.31 -1.86
N GLY A 24 -9.38 17.44 -1.94
CA GLY A 24 -9.52 18.36 -0.80
C GLY A 24 -10.55 17.90 0.25
N ARG A 25 -11.39 16.91 -0.08
CA ARG A 25 -12.43 16.36 0.81
C ARG A 25 -12.53 14.84 0.59
N PRO A 26 -11.59 14.04 1.14
CA PRO A 26 -11.56 12.60 0.96
C PRO A 26 -12.86 11.93 1.42
N PHE A 27 -13.12 10.72 0.91
CA PHE A 27 -14.30 9.94 1.27
C PHE A 27 -14.43 9.77 2.79
N ASP A 28 -15.57 10.17 3.32
CA ASP A 28 -16.03 9.88 4.67
C ASP A 28 -17.51 9.52 4.58
N GLU A 29 -17.85 8.34 5.10
CA GLU A 29 -19.22 7.81 5.10
C GLU A 29 -20.15 8.73 5.90
N ASN A 30 -19.66 9.31 6.99
CA ASN A 30 -20.43 10.13 7.93
C ASN A 30 -20.59 11.59 7.47
N SER A 31 -19.87 12.02 6.42
CA SER A 31 -19.91 13.39 5.92
C SER A 31 -20.56 13.48 4.54
N LYS A 32 -21.60 14.31 4.42
CA LYS A 32 -22.33 14.52 3.16
C LYS A 32 -21.45 15.15 2.07
N TYR A 33 -20.56 16.07 2.43
CA TYR A 33 -19.83 16.91 1.49
C TYR A 33 -18.41 16.41 1.21
N THR A 34 -18.30 15.14 0.81
CA THR A 34 -17.02 14.49 0.44
C THR A 34 -17.04 14.02 -1.00
N SER A 35 -15.87 13.69 -1.55
CA SER A 35 -15.72 13.16 -2.90
C SER A 35 -16.30 11.74 -2.98
N LYS A 36 -17.61 11.62 -3.20
CA LYS A 36 -18.32 10.34 -3.17
C LYS A 36 -19.59 10.28 -4.04
N TYR A 37 -19.95 9.08 -4.48
CA TYR A 37 -21.27 8.75 -5.05
C TYR A 37 -22.33 8.64 -3.94
N LEU A 38 -23.60 8.88 -4.29
CA LEU A 38 -24.73 8.85 -3.35
C LEU A 38 -25.60 7.59 -3.45
N ASP A 39 -25.57 6.94 -4.61
CA ASP A 39 -26.45 5.85 -5.03
C ASP A 39 -25.77 4.48 -5.07
N VAL A 40 -24.46 4.43 -4.81
CA VAL A 40 -23.65 3.20 -4.78
C VAL A 40 -22.57 3.30 -3.70
N PRO A 41 -22.19 2.18 -3.02
CA PRO A 41 -21.04 2.19 -2.13
C PRO A 41 -19.77 2.64 -2.88
N ASN A 42 -18.97 3.51 -2.26
CA ASN A 42 -17.79 4.10 -2.90
C ASN A 42 -16.57 3.16 -2.92
N THR A 43 -16.63 2.06 -2.18
CA THR A 43 -15.59 1.03 -2.20
C THR A 43 -15.62 0.27 -3.53
N PRO A 44 -14.46 -0.23 -4.02
CA PRO A 44 -14.46 -1.13 -5.15
C PRO A 44 -15.18 -2.44 -4.82
N LEU A 45 -15.63 -3.16 -5.84
CA LEU A 45 -16.14 -4.52 -5.65
C LEU A 45 -14.98 -5.44 -5.23
N TYR A 46 -13.86 -5.35 -5.95
CA TYR A 46 -12.59 -5.97 -5.56
C TYR A 46 -11.45 -4.97 -5.73
N PRO A 47 -10.68 -4.68 -4.67
CA PRO A 47 -9.57 -3.73 -4.76
C PRO A 47 -8.40 -4.30 -5.54
N PHE A 48 -7.49 -3.41 -5.96
CA PHE A 48 -6.19 -3.81 -6.48
C PHE A 48 -5.46 -4.74 -5.49
N GLY A 49 -4.80 -5.75 -6.02
CA GLY A 49 -4.08 -6.73 -5.23
C GLY A 49 -4.98 -7.66 -4.43
N TYR A 50 -6.31 -7.68 -4.65
CA TYR A 50 -7.21 -8.64 -3.99
C TYR A 50 -7.07 -10.04 -4.58
N GLY A 51 -7.21 -11.05 -3.73
CA GLY A 51 -7.32 -12.45 -4.15
C GLY A 51 -7.41 -13.37 -2.94
N LEU A 52 -8.32 -14.33 -3.04
CA LEU A 52 -8.59 -15.31 -1.98
C LEU A 52 -7.59 -16.47 -2.03
N SER A 53 -7.54 -17.19 -0.92
CA SER A 53 -6.84 -18.46 -0.78
C SER A 53 -7.74 -19.44 -0.01
N TYR A 54 -7.48 -20.74 -0.14
CA TYR A 54 -8.12 -21.77 0.70
C TYR A 54 -7.54 -21.84 2.11
N THR A 55 -6.50 -21.06 2.38
CA THR A 55 -5.98 -20.82 3.73
C THR A 55 -6.03 -19.33 4.06
N THR A 56 -5.78 -18.97 5.31
CA THR A 56 -5.79 -17.59 5.80
C THR A 56 -4.39 -17.14 6.16
N PHE A 57 -4.07 -15.88 5.86
CA PHE A 57 -2.78 -15.28 6.20
C PHE A 57 -2.97 -14.06 7.09
N GLU A 58 -2.16 -13.98 8.14
CA GLU A 58 -2.11 -12.86 9.06
C GLU A 58 -0.80 -12.09 8.86
N TYR A 59 -0.88 -10.76 8.91
CA TYR A 59 0.27 -9.86 8.81
C TYR A 59 0.47 -9.16 10.14
N ALA A 60 1.68 -9.20 10.67
CA ALA A 60 2.04 -8.61 11.96
C ALA A 60 3.47 -8.05 11.92
N ASP A 61 3.85 -7.33 12.98
CA ASP A 61 5.22 -6.88 13.24
C ASP A 61 5.86 -6.09 12.08
N LEU A 62 5.08 -5.17 11.48
CA LEU A 62 5.62 -4.26 10.47
C LEU A 62 6.64 -3.31 11.11
N THR A 63 7.90 -3.50 10.76
CA THR A 63 9.04 -2.79 11.33
C THR A 63 9.88 -2.15 10.23
N ILE A 64 10.51 -1.03 10.58
CA ILE A 64 11.45 -0.32 9.72
C ILE A 64 12.76 -0.22 10.52
N ASN A 65 13.90 -0.48 9.88
CA ASN A 65 15.20 -0.55 10.56
C ASN A 65 15.62 0.77 11.25
N LYS A 66 15.11 1.92 10.79
CA LYS A 66 15.31 3.24 11.41
C LYS A 66 14.01 4.04 11.31
N LYS A 67 13.95 5.17 12.02
CA LYS A 67 12.87 6.16 11.90
C LYS A 67 13.19 7.32 10.96
N GLN A 68 14.47 7.54 10.68
CA GLN A 68 14.95 8.64 9.85
C GLN A 68 16.06 8.11 8.92
N PHE A 69 16.06 8.59 7.68
CA PHE A 69 16.95 8.15 6.61
C PHE A 69 17.44 9.34 5.79
N ASN A 70 18.69 9.29 5.38
CA ASN A 70 19.22 10.19 4.35
C ASN A 70 19.01 9.58 2.96
N PHE A 71 19.23 10.36 1.91
CA PHE A 71 18.96 9.90 0.53
C PHE A 71 19.85 8.73 0.07
N LEU A 72 20.98 8.51 0.75
CA LEU A 72 21.92 7.42 0.49
C LEU A 72 21.66 6.16 1.34
N ASP A 73 20.78 6.26 2.34
CA ASP A 73 20.47 5.12 3.19
C ASP A 73 19.56 4.12 2.48
N THR A 74 19.76 2.84 2.82
CA THR A 74 18.82 1.78 2.47
C THR A 74 17.74 1.65 3.54
N ILE A 75 16.48 1.73 3.11
CA ILE A 75 15.30 1.58 3.96
C ILE A 75 14.89 0.10 3.94
N LEU A 76 15.02 -0.57 5.08
CA LEU A 76 14.63 -1.97 5.23
C LEU A 76 13.32 -2.07 6.00
N ILE A 77 12.32 -2.63 5.34
CA ILE A 77 10.96 -2.80 5.88
C ILE A 77 10.69 -4.28 6.02
N SER A 78 10.45 -4.74 7.24
CA SER A 78 10.18 -6.14 7.53
C SER A 78 8.74 -6.33 8.02
N VAL A 79 8.11 -7.43 7.60
CA VAL A 79 6.77 -7.82 8.06
C VAL A 79 6.71 -9.33 8.25
N THR A 80 6.08 -9.76 9.34
CA THR A 80 5.85 -11.17 9.63
C THR A 80 4.52 -11.61 9.04
N ILE A 81 4.54 -12.70 8.29
CA ILE A 81 3.35 -13.29 7.66
C ILE A 81 3.18 -14.71 8.18
N LYS A 82 2.01 -15.01 8.72
CA LYS A 82 1.67 -16.32 9.26
C LYS A 82 0.54 -16.95 8.47
N ASN A 83 0.70 -18.20 8.06
CA ASN A 83 -0.41 -19.02 7.57
C ASN A 83 -1.21 -19.54 8.78
N THR A 84 -2.36 -18.96 9.03
CA THR A 84 -3.23 -19.28 10.18
C THR A 84 -4.27 -20.36 9.88
N GLY A 85 -4.36 -20.81 8.63
CA GLY A 85 -5.31 -21.84 8.24
C GLY A 85 -4.76 -23.27 8.34
N LYS A 86 -5.53 -24.23 7.81
CA LYS A 86 -5.26 -25.68 7.92
C LYS A 86 -4.64 -26.28 6.65
N LYS A 87 -4.29 -25.44 5.67
CA LYS A 87 -3.73 -25.87 4.38
C LYS A 87 -2.50 -25.04 4.07
N ASP A 88 -1.53 -25.67 3.44
CA ASP A 88 -0.40 -24.96 2.86
C ASP A 88 -0.89 -24.02 1.76
N GLY A 89 -0.20 -22.91 1.55
CA GLY A 89 -0.62 -21.93 0.56
C GLY A 89 0.45 -20.94 0.18
N GLU A 90 0.21 -20.28 -0.95
CA GLU A 90 1.01 -19.15 -1.40
C GLU A 90 0.29 -17.83 -1.12
N GLU A 91 1.04 -16.82 -0.68
CA GLU A 91 0.58 -15.46 -0.46
C GLU A 91 1.47 -14.47 -1.24
N ILE A 92 0.89 -13.38 -1.74
CA ILE A 92 1.61 -12.28 -2.37
C ILE A 92 1.52 -11.07 -1.44
N ALA A 93 2.55 -10.91 -0.62
CA ALA A 93 2.72 -9.76 0.25
C ALA A 93 3.04 -8.52 -0.57
N GLN A 94 2.33 -7.43 -0.32
CA GLN A 94 2.43 -6.19 -1.08
C GLN A 94 2.86 -5.06 -0.13
N LEU A 95 3.79 -4.23 -0.60
CA LEU A 95 4.30 -3.06 0.09
C LEU A 95 3.84 -1.79 -0.63
N TYR A 96 3.18 -0.90 0.11
CA TYR A 96 2.72 0.39 -0.39
C TYR A 96 3.34 1.54 0.37
N ILE A 97 3.58 2.66 -0.32
CA ILE A 97 4.04 3.91 0.27
C ILE A 97 2.98 5.00 0.07
N HIS A 98 2.86 5.89 1.05
CA HIS A 98 2.18 7.17 0.91
C HIS A 98 3.15 8.27 1.32
N ASP A 99 3.45 9.16 0.38
CA ASP A 99 4.17 10.40 0.64
C ASP A 99 3.15 11.43 1.15
N LEU A 100 3.25 11.82 2.43
CA LEU A 100 2.23 12.60 3.11
C LEU A 100 2.15 14.04 2.57
N VAL A 101 3.29 14.60 2.17
CA VAL A 101 3.41 16.00 1.77
C VAL A 101 4.45 16.10 0.66
N GLY A 102 3.99 16.32 -0.57
CA GLY A 102 4.84 16.63 -1.71
C GLY A 102 4.49 17.96 -2.34
N SER A 103 5.41 18.51 -3.14
CA SER A 103 5.20 19.73 -3.94
C SER A 103 4.04 19.64 -4.93
N VAL A 104 3.63 18.41 -5.28
CA VAL A 104 2.39 18.11 -6.00
C VAL A 104 1.61 17.04 -5.25
N THR A 105 0.29 17.02 -5.41
CA THR A 105 -0.59 16.02 -4.78
C THR A 105 -0.12 14.59 -5.09
N ARG A 106 0.19 13.82 -4.05
CA ARG A 106 0.62 12.43 -4.15
C ARG A 106 -0.57 11.46 -4.05
N PRO A 107 -0.49 10.25 -4.64
CA PRO A 107 -1.50 9.21 -4.43
C PRO A 107 -1.58 8.75 -2.99
N VAL A 108 -2.76 8.33 -2.52
CA VAL A 108 -2.97 7.87 -1.14
C VAL A 108 -2.18 6.61 -0.79
N LYS A 109 -1.83 5.78 -1.79
CA LYS A 109 -0.96 4.61 -1.71
C LYS A 109 -0.37 4.31 -3.09
N GLU A 110 0.91 3.93 -3.14
CA GLU A 110 1.60 3.47 -4.35
C GLU A 110 2.33 2.15 -4.06
N LEU A 111 2.12 1.12 -4.88
CA LEU A 111 2.83 -0.15 -4.73
C LEU A 111 4.32 0.08 -5.05
N LYS A 112 5.21 -0.27 -4.11
CA LYS A 112 6.67 -0.18 -4.27
C LYS A 112 7.37 -1.54 -4.28
N GLY A 113 6.70 -2.60 -3.84
CA GLY A 113 7.26 -3.94 -3.89
C GLY A 113 6.22 -5.02 -3.60
N PHE A 114 6.51 -6.24 -4.02
CA PHE A 114 5.74 -7.41 -3.63
C PHE A 114 6.64 -8.65 -3.57
N GLN A 115 6.27 -9.61 -2.73
CA GLN A 115 6.95 -10.90 -2.62
C GLN A 115 5.92 -12.02 -2.57
N LYS A 116 6.10 -13.03 -3.45
CA LYS A 116 5.31 -14.26 -3.41
C LYS A 116 6.02 -15.26 -2.50
N ILE A 117 5.33 -15.72 -1.46
CA ILE A 117 5.86 -16.68 -0.49
C ILE A 117 4.95 -17.89 -0.39
N PHE A 118 5.54 -19.07 -0.21
CA PHE A 118 4.86 -20.28 0.18
C PHE A 118 5.02 -20.50 1.68
N LEU A 119 3.94 -20.86 2.37
CA LEU A 119 3.94 -21.16 3.80
C LEU A 119 3.12 -22.42 4.05
N LYS A 120 3.69 -23.35 4.83
CA LYS A 120 2.95 -24.48 5.37
C LYS A 120 1.89 -24.02 6.37
N ALA A 121 0.88 -24.85 6.61
CA ALA A 121 -0.12 -24.57 7.65
C ALA A 121 0.57 -24.30 9.01
N GLY A 122 0.27 -23.17 9.64
CA GLY A 122 0.86 -22.74 10.91
C GLY A 122 2.24 -22.08 10.82
N GLU A 123 2.88 -22.09 9.65
CA GLU A 123 4.21 -21.49 9.46
C GLU A 123 4.14 -19.95 9.47
N SER A 124 5.14 -19.33 10.09
CA SER A 124 5.38 -17.90 10.05
C SER A 124 6.70 -17.61 9.33
N LYS A 125 6.72 -16.57 8.50
CA LYS A 125 7.92 -16.08 7.84
C LYS A 125 7.97 -14.56 7.89
N THR A 126 9.10 -14.02 8.32
CA THR A 126 9.40 -12.60 8.16
C THR A 126 10.03 -12.38 6.79
N ILE A 127 9.46 -11.45 6.03
CA ILE A 127 10.03 -10.99 4.77
C ILE A 127 10.52 -9.56 4.93
N THR A 128 11.53 -9.19 4.14
CA THR A 128 12.11 -7.85 4.14
C THR A 128 12.08 -7.27 2.73
N PHE A 129 11.57 -6.06 2.61
CA PHE A 129 11.66 -5.21 1.44
C PHE A 129 12.80 -4.21 1.63
N SER A 130 13.47 -3.87 0.53
CA SER A 130 14.52 -2.86 0.50
C SER A 130 14.10 -1.77 -0.45
N LEU A 131 14.08 -0.53 0.03
CA LEU A 131 13.84 0.66 -0.78
C LEU A 131 15.04 1.61 -0.68
N GLN A 132 15.28 2.36 -1.75
CA GLN A 132 16.17 3.51 -1.82
C GLN A 132 15.35 4.78 -1.99
N ALA A 133 15.97 5.95 -1.83
CA ALA A 133 15.30 7.22 -2.05
C ALA A 133 14.74 7.37 -3.48
N ASP A 134 15.38 6.78 -4.50
CA ASP A 134 14.91 6.80 -5.88
C ASP A 134 13.60 6.02 -6.08
N ASP A 135 13.35 4.97 -5.27
CA ASP A 135 12.07 4.26 -5.29
C ASP A 135 10.92 5.16 -4.79
N LEU A 136 11.22 6.23 -4.07
CA LEU A 136 10.27 7.22 -3.56
C LEU A 136 10.13 8.44 -4.48
N ALA A 137 10.94 8.53 -5.54
CA ALA A 137 10.95 9.66 -6.44
C ALA A 137 9.64 9.80 -7.23
N PHE A 138 9.37 11.03 -7.65
CA PHE A 138 8.24 11.36 -8.50
C PHE A 138 8.55 12.55 -9.41
N TYR A 139 7.69 12.76 -10.42
CA TYR A 139 7.77 13.93 -11.29
C TYR A 139 7.09 15.13 -10.63
N ASN A 140 7.87 16.17 -10.34
CA ASN A 140 7.34 17.44 -9.84
C ASN A 140 6.68 18.28 -10.95
N ALA A 141 6.19 19.48 -10.61
CA ALA A 141 5.56 20.39 -11.57
C ALA A 141 6.49 20.86 -12.71
N GLY A 142 7.81 20.81 -12.51
CA GLY A 142 8.83 21.08 -13.52
C GLY A 142 9.25 19.86 -14.34
N LEU A 143 8.54 18.73 -14.20
CA LEU A 143 8.86 17.44 -14.86
C LEU A 143 10.22 16.87 -14.47
N GLN A 144 10.73 17.23 -13.31
CA GLN A 144 11.96 16.66 -12.76
C GLN A 144 11.61 15.43 -11.93
N HIS A 145 12.28 14.30 -12.22
CA HIS A 145 12.21 13.11 -11.38
C HIS A 145 13.07 13.33 -10.13
N THR A 146 12.42 13.56 -9.00
CA THR A 146 13.09 13.92 -7.76
C THR A 146 12.42 13.28 -6.56
N THR A 147 13.20 13.08 -5.49
CA THR A 147 12.70 12.70 -4.18
C THR A 147 12.73 13.93 -3.27
N GLU A 148 11.67 14.16 -2.51
CA GLU A 148 11.58 15.26 -1.55
C GLU A 148 11.73 14.72 -0.12
N PRO A 149 12.42 15.44 0.78
CA PRO A 149 12.45 15.08 2.19
C PRO A 149 11.06 15.26 2.80
N GLY A 150 10.70 14.41 3.75
CA GLY A 150 9.38 14.43 4.35
C GLY A 150 9.01 13.14 5.06
N MET A 151 7.77 13.10 5.54
CA MET A 151 7.20 11.92 6.18
C MET A 151 6.61 10.98 5.13
N PHE A 152 6.91 9.69 5.28
CA PHE A 152 6.36 8.61 4.47
C PHE A 152 5.66 7.59 5.35
N ASP A 153 4.45 7.19 4.96
CA ASP A 153 3.81 6.01 5.50
C ASP A 153 4.14 4.79 4.67
N VAL A 154 4.28 3.67 5.35
CA VAL A 154 4.48 2.35 4.81
C VAL A 154 3.30 1.48 5.17
N PHE A 155 2.73 0.79 4.19
CA PHE A 155 1.68 -0.20 4.42
C PHE A 155 2.12 -1.56 3.89
N ALA A 156 1.84 -2.61 4.65
CA ALA A 156 2.04 -3.99 4.21
C ALA A 156 0.71 -4.77 4.27
N GLY A 157 0.51 -5.70 3.35
CA GLY A 157 -0.63 -6.61 3.41
C GLY A 157 -0.90 -7.38 2.14
N GLY A 158 -2.03 -8.07 2.12
CA GLY A 158 -2.45 -8.94 1.01
C GLY A 158 -3.28 -8.28 -0.08
N SER A 159 -3.53 -6.96 -0.01
CA SER A 159 -4.20 -6.13 -1.04
C SER A 159 -4.02 -4.63 -0.73
N SER A 160 -4.45 -3.74 -1.62
CA SER A 160 -4.30 -2.28 -1.45
C SER A 160 -5.09 -1.67 -0.29
N VAL A 161 -6.07 -2.40 0.27
CA VAL A 161 -6.90 -1.95 1.40
C VAL A 161 -6.33 -2.33 2.77
N SER A 162 -5.11 -2.86 2.84
CA SER A 162 -4.47 -3.18 4.12
C SER A 162 -4.19 -1.94 4.97
N ASN A 163 -4.33 -2.10 6.29
CA ASN A 163 -4.20 -1.00 7.26
C ASN A 163 -2.99 -1.16 8.19
N LEU A 164 -2.22 -2.24 8.09
CA LEU A 164 -0.99 -2.41 8.85
C LEU A 164 0.02 -1.37 8.36
N ARG A 165 0.31 -0.38 9.21
CA ARG A 165 1.03 0.84 8.88
C ARG A 165 2.21 1.08 9.81
N SER A 166 3.28 1.61 9.26
CA SER A 166 4.39 2.24 9.98
C SER A 166 4.80 3.52 9.23
N SER A 167 5.73 4.30 9.78
CA SER A 167 6.16 5.56 9.16
C SER A 167 7.64 5.83 9.41
N PHE A 168 8.27 6.54 8.48
CA PHE A 168 9.63 7.05 8.60
C PHE A 168 9.73 8.46 8.01
N GLU A 169 10.82 9.16 8.34
CA GLU A 169 11.16 10.46 7.78
C GLU A 169 12.37 10.33 6.86
N LEU A 170 12.30 10.94 5.68
CA LEU A 170 13.44 11.12 4.78
C LEU A 170 13.98 12.53 4.95
N VAL A 171 15.27 12.66 5.25
CA VAL A 171 15.98 13.93 5.38
C VAL A 171 17.11 14.01 4.36
N LYS A 172 17.61 15.22 4.12
CA LYS A 172 18.71 15.46 3.16
C LYS A 172 20.03 14.90 3.66
#